data_AF-A0A1C7LVC9-F1
#
_entry.id   AF-A0A1C7LVC9-F1
#
_cell.length_a   1.000
_cell.length_b   1.000
_cell.length_c   1.000
_cell.angle_alpha   90.00
_cell.angle_beta   90.00
_cell.angle_gamma   90.00
#
_symmetry.space_group_name_H-M   'P 1'
#
loop_
_entity.id
_entity.type
_entity.pdbx_description
1 polymer ?
#
loop_
_entity_poly.entity_id
_entity_poly.type
_entity_poly.pdbx_seq_one_letter_code
_entity_poly.pdbx_strand_id
1 'polypeptide(L)'
;MSSPSDSETSASAAARIEFEQFYHNRCVTCLTYLPPDSVHCAHWFDRGDNGDLQINHAVGAGFVNKGYVWSSFNNSTIQCPTCHLSFFATKHIAYCPTREVMDYIMSLPEDDMRSIDDACLISLRRNCAIVP
;
A
#
# COMPACT_ATOMS: atom_id res chain seq x y z
N MET A 1 -20.94 24.50 18.50
CA MET A 1 -21.30 23.21 17.86
C MET A 1 -19.99 22.56 17.48
N SER A 2 -19.60 21.54 18.23
CA SER A 2 -18.30 20.88 18.10
C SER A 2 -18.32 19.94 16.91
N SER A 3 -17.43 20.16 15.95
CA SER A 3 -17.22 19.28 14.80
C SER A 3 -16.77 17.88 15.29
N PRO A 4 -17.22 16.78 14.65
CA PRO A 4 -16.70 15.46 14.96
C PRO A 4 -15.21 15.43 14.61
N SER A 5 -14.39 15.18 15.62
CA SER A 5 -12.98 14.86 15.50
C SER A 5 -12.87 13.40 15.05
N ASP A 6 -13.02 13.14 13.76
CA ASP A 6 -12.85 11.80 13.20
C ASP A 6 -11.35 11.55 12.92
N SER A 7 -10.61 11.36 14.00
CA SER A 7 -9.27 10.77 13.97
C SER A 7 -9.38 9.25 13.89
N GLU A 8 -9.87 8.70 12.78
CA GLU A 8 -9.72 7.27 12.44
C GLU A 8 -10.28 7.04 11.03
N THR A 9 -9.43 7.17 10.01
CA THR A 9 -9.73 6.66 8.67
C THR A 9 -9.51 5.14 8.67
N SER A 10 -10.38 4.40 9.36
CA SER A 10 -10.54 2.98 9.09
C SER A 10 -11.35 2.84 7.80
N ALA A 11 -10.83 2.09 6.82
CA ALA A 11 -11.63 1.69 5.68
C ALA A 11 -12.91 1.00 6.20
N SER A 12 -14.06 1.23 5.56
CA SER A 12 -15.29 0.55 5.95
C SER A 12 -15.06 -0.97 5.92
N ALA A 13 -15.73 -1.74 6.77
CA ALA A 13 -15.56 -3.19 6.82
C ALA A 13 -15.77 -3.86 5.44
N ALA A 14 -16.67 -3.30 4.62
CA ALA A 14 -16.89 -3.74 3.24
C ALA A 14 -15.68 -3.46 2.33
N ALA A 15 -15.09 -2.25 2.40
CA ALA A 15 -13.90 -1.92 1.63
C ALA A 15 -12.71 -2.79 2.06
N ARG A 16 -12.58 -3.08 3.36
CA ARG A 16 -11.53 -3.98 3.87
C ARG A 16 -11.64 -5.39 3.28
N ILE A 17 -12.84 -5.98 3.21
CA ILE A 17 -13.06 -7.29 2.57
C ILE A 17 -12.67 -7.25 1.09
N GLU A 18 -13.04 -6.17 0.39
CA GLU A 18 -12.70 -6.00 -1.03
C GLU A 18 -11.18 -5.90 -1.25
N PHE A 19 -10.46 -5.18 -0.38
CA PHE A 19 -9.00 -5.13 -0.43
C PHE A 19 -8.36 -6.47 -0.10
N GLU A 20 -8.81 -7.16 0.94
CA GLU A 20 -8.31 -8.48 1.33
C GLU A 20 -8.45 -9.50 0.19
N GLN A 21 -9.57 -9.46 -0.54
CA GLN A 21 -9.79 -10.29 -1.72
C GLN A 21 -8.85 -9.89 -2.88
N PHE A 22 -8.77 -8.60 -3.19
CA PHE A 22 -7.94 -8.10 -4.30
C PHE A 22 -6.45 -8.40 -4.10
N TYR A 23 -5.94 -8.23 -2.88
CA TYR A 23 -4.54 -8.49 -2.55
C TYR A 23 -4.29 -9.93 -2.07
N HIS A 24 -5.27 -10.84 -2.17
CA HIS A 24 -5.15 -12.24 -1.74
C HIS A 24 -4.60 -12.41 -0.31
N ASN A 25 -5.03 -11.54 0.61
CA ASN A 25 -4.52 -11.46 1.98
C ASN A 25 -2.99 -11.31 2.06
N ARG A 26 -2.38 -10.50 1.19
CA ARG A 26 -0.94 -10.21 1.22
C ARG A 26 -0.66 -8.73 1.39
N CYS A 27 0.42 -8.42 2.10
CA CYS A 27 0.90 -7.05 2.19
C CYS A 27 1.30 -6.53 0.80
N VAL A 28 0.81 -5.36 0.40
CA VAL A 28 1.13 -4.77 -0.91
C VAL A 28 2.64 -4.46 -1.07
N THR A 29 3.35 -4.25 0.03
CA THR A 29 4.77 -3.86 0.02
C THR A 29 5.71 -5.06 0.05
N CYS A 30 5.52 -5.98 1.00
CA CYS A 30 6.43 -7.11 1.21
C CYS A 30 5.84 -8.45 0.77
N LEU A 31 4.62 -8.47 0.22
CA LEU A 31 3.89 -9.64 -0.30
C LEU A 31 3.66 -10.78 0.70
N THR A 32 4.07 -10.59 1.96
CA THR A 32 3.86 -11.54 3.05
C THR A 32 2.38 -11.75 3.29
N TYR A 33 1.99 -13.01 3.48
CA TYR A 33 0.63 -13.37 3.84
C TYR A 33 0.23 -12.74 5.19
N LEU A 34 -0.96 -12.18 5.22
CA LEU A 34 -1.55 -11.50 6.36
C LEU A 34 -2.62 -12.41 6.95
N PRO A 35 -2.41 -12.93 8.17
CA PRO A 35 -3.50 -13.53 8.94
C PRO A 35 -4.69 -12.57 9.05
N PRO A 36 -5.92 -13.10 9.20
CA PRO A 36 -7.06 -12.30 9.63
C PRO A 36 -6.67 -11.47 10.86
N ASP A 37 -7.12 -10.22 10.90
CA ASP A 37 -6.84 -9.23 11.97
C ASP A 37 -5.44 -8.60 12.00
N SER A 38 -4.52 -9.04 11.14
CA SER A 38 -3.19 -8.39 10.99
C SER A 38 -3.13 -7.34 9.87
N VAL A 39 -4.28 -7.03 9.27
CA VAL A 39 -4.42 -6.15 8.11
C VAL A 39 -4.54 -4.69 8.55
N HIS A 40 -3.61 -3.86 8.09
CA HIS A 40 -3.68 -2.42 8.21
C HIS A 40 -4.00 -1.80 6.86
N CYS A 41 -5.08 -1.02 6.80
CA CYS A 41 -5.40 -0.24 5.61
C CYS A 41 -4.64 1.08 5.63
N ALA A 42 -4.03 1.45 4.51
CA ALA A 42 -3.36 2.73 4.34
C ALA A 42 -3.73 3.37 2.99
N HIS A 43 -3.58 4.69 2.92
CA HIS A 43 -3.74 5.44 1.68
C HIS A 43 -2.38 5.73 1.03
N TRP A 44 -2.32 5.72 -0.31
CA TRP A 44 -1.10 6.13 -1.04
C TRP A 44 -0.87 7.63 -0.96
N PHE A 45 -1.95 8.38 -1.08
CA PHE A 45 -1.96 9.83 -1.08
C PHE A 45 -2.79 10.34 0.10
N ASP A 46 -2.27 11.38 0.75
CA ASP A 46 -2.92 12.07 1.88
C ASP A 46 -4.23 12.71 1.44
N ARG A 47 -5.09 13.08 2.40
CA ARG A 47 -6.33 13.80 2.10
C ARG A 47 -6.09 15.31 1.96
N GLY A 48 -6.93 15.97 1.16
CA GLY A 48 -6.96 17.43 1.04
C GLY A 48 -5.84 17.96 0.15
N ASP A 49 -5.48 19.24 0.33
CA ASP A 49 -4.58 19.96 -0.57
C ASP A 49 -3.21 19.27 -0.74
N ASN A 50 -2.67 18.67 0.32
CA ASN A 50 -1.42 17.89 0.24
C ASN A 50 -1.58 16.65 -0.65
N GLY A 51 -2.70 15.96 -0.54
CA GLY A 51 -3.05 14.83 -1.41
C GLY A 51 -3.14 15.21 -2.86
N ASP A 52 -3.82 16.32 -3.15
CA ASP A 52 -3.99 16.81 -4.52
C ASP A 52 -2.63 17.18 -5.14
N LEU A 53 -1.72 17.77 -4.36
CA LEU A 53 -0.34 18.01 -4.79
C LEU A 53 0.40 16.70 -5.07
N GLN A 54 0.33 15.71 -4.17
CA GLN A 54 0.97 14.41 -4.37
C GLN A 54 0.43 13.70 -5.62
N ILE A 55 -0.89 13.70 -5.84
CA ILE A 55 -1.53 13.12 -7.02
C ILE A 55 -1.07 13.85 -8.28
N ASN A 56 -1.05 15.18 -8.28
CA ASN A 56 -0.57 15.95 -9.44
C ASN A 56 0.89 15.64 -9.78
N HIS A 57 1.75 15.50 -8.77
CA HIS A 57 3.13 15.07 -8.98
C HIS A 57 3.22 13.65 -9.52
N ALA A 58 2.42 12.72 -8.98
CA ALA A 58 2.37 11.34 -9.45
C ALA A 58 1.87 11.22 -10.90
N VAL A 59 0.86 12.01 -11.29
CA VAL A 59 0.39 12.12 -12.68
C VAL A 59 1.50 12.67 -13.57
N GLY A 60 2.16 13.75 -13.15
CA GLY A 60 3.27 14.36 -13.89
C GLY A 60 4.46 13.41 -14.08
N ALA A 61 4.72 12.55 -13.10
CA ALA A 61 5.76 11.52 -13.16
C ALA A 61 5.32 10.23 -13.88
N GLY A 62 4.05 10.11 -14.27
CA GLY A 62 3.51 8.93 -14.94
C GLY A 62 3.26 7.72 -14.03
N PHE A 63 3.19 7.91 -12.70
CA PHE A 63 2.88 6.85 -11.75
C PHE A 63 1.39 6.53 -11.66
N VAL A 64 0.53 7.51 -11.93
CA VAL A 64 -0.93 7.33 -11.95
C VAL A 64 -1.54 8.04 -13.15
N ASN A 65 -2.70 7.55 -13.60
CA ASN A 65 -3.39 8.08 -14.76
C ASN A 65 -3.97 9.49 -14.53
N LYS A 66 -4.03 10.27 -15.61
CA LYS A 66 -4.75 11.56 -15.61
C LYS A 66 -6.23 11.31 -15.32
N GLY A 67 -6.74 11.90 -14.24
CA GLY A 67 -8.10 11.64 -13.73
C GLY A 67 -8.15 10.74 -12.50
N TYR A 68 -7.00 10.37 -11.94
CA TYR A 68 -6.95 9.72 -10.63
C TYR A 68 -7.65 10.56 -9.57
N VAL A 69 -8.55 9.91 -8.80
CA VAL A 69 -9.32 10.54 -7.74
C VAL A 69 -8.82 10.02 -6.40
N TRP A 70 -8.57 10.94 -5.46
CA TRP A 70 -8.12 10.58 -4.11
C TRP A 70 -9.03 9.56 -3.41
N SER A 71 -10.34 9.72 -3.53
CA SER A 71 -11.32 8.82 -2.92
C SER A 71 -11.51 7.50 -3.67
N SER A 72 -10.73 7.25 -4.72
CA SER A 72 -10.84 6.01 -5.49
C SER A 72 -10.33 4.82 -4.67
N PHE A 73 -10.87 3.65 -4.95
CA PHE A 73 -10.39 2.37 -4.42
C PHE A 73 -8.87 2.22 -4.61
N ASN A 74 -8.33 2.75 -5.72
CA ASN A 74 -6.92 2.68 -6.07
C ASN A 74 -6.00 3.47 -5.14
N ASN A 75 -6.55 4.34 -4.28
CA ASN A 75 -5.79 5.08 -3.28
C ASN A 75 -5.74 4.33 -1.94
N SER A 76 -6.17 3.08 -1.90
CA SER A 76 -6.22 2.29 -0.68
C SER A 76 -5.44 0.99 -0.86
N THR A 77 -4.82 0.56 0.23
CA THR A 77 -3.84 -0.53 0.26
C THR A 77 -3.97 -1.33 1.54
N ILE A 78 -3.45 -2.56 1.53
CA ILE A 78 -3.28 -3.35 2.74
C ILE A 78 -1.81 -3.61 3.03
N GLN A 79 -1.42 -3.42 4.28
CA GLN A 79 -0.05 -3.55 4.75
C GLN A 79 0.01 -4.44 6.00
N CYS A 80 1.12 -5.15 6.18
CA CYS A 80 1.45 -5.74 7.47
C CYS A 80 1.81 -4.62 8.47
N PRO A 81 1.76 -4.86 9.80
CA PRO A 81 2.07 -3.84 10.80
C PRO A 81 3.46 -3.21 10.60
N THR A 82 4.46 -4.03 10.26
CA THR A 82 5.84 -3.57 10.03
C THR A 82 5.94 -2.62 8.84
N CYS A 83 5.35 -2.98 7.70
CA CYS A 83 5.35 -2.14 6.50
C CYS A 83 4.51 -0.89 6.71
N HIS A 84 3.38 -0.98 7.43
CA HIS A 84 2.55 0.17 7.75
C HIS A 84 3.29 1.23 8.57
N LEU A 85 3.96 0.80 9.65
CA LEU A 85 4.79 1.71 10.45
C LEU A 85 5.96 2.29 9.65
N SER A 86 6.58 1.49 8.80
CA SER A 86 7.70 1.92 7.94
C SER A 86 7.26 2.88 6.85
N PHE A 87 6.03 2.75 6.36
CA PHE A 87 5.46 3.60 5.31
C PHE A 87 5.40 5.07 5.73
N PHE A 88 5.09 5.35 7.00
CA PHE A 88 5.06 6.70 7.56
C PHE A 88 6.39 7.14 8.18
N ALA A 89 7.42 6.28 8.19
CA ALA A 89 8.72 6.63 8.73
C ALA A 89 9.48 7.54 7.76
N THR A 90 9.77 8.77 8.18
CA THR A 90 10.34 9.89 7.39
C THR A 90 11.70 9.64 6.72
N LYS A 91 12.30 8.46 6.87
CA LYS A 91 13.61 8.09 6.32
C LYS A 91 13.59 6.86 5.42
N HIS A 92 12.44 6.23 5.21
CA HIS A 92 12.33 5.03 4.39
C HIS A 92 11.46 5.34 3.18
N ILE A 93 11.99 5.09 1.98
CA ILE A 93 11.17 5.02 0.78
C ILE A 93 10.58 3.60 0.79
N ALA A 94 9.33 3.48 1.19
CA ALA A 94 8.58 2.25 0.94
C ALA A 94 8.25 2.20 -0.55
N TYR A 95 9.08 1.50 -1.33
CA TYR A 95 8.73 1.19 -2.71
C TYR A 95 7.54 0.25 -2.68
N CYS A 96 6.43 0.67 -3.27
CA CYS A 96 5.32 -0.21 -3.48
C CYS A 96 4.94 -0.18 -4.95
N PRO A 97 4.74 -1.36 -5.58
CA PRO A 97 4.39 -1.39 -6.98
C PRO A 97 3.06 -0.67 -7.23
N THR A 98 2.92 -0.07 -8.41
CA THR A 98 1.62 0.49 -8.82
C THR A 98 0.56 -0.62 -8.89
N ARG A 99 -0.73 -0.25 -8.92
CA ARG A 99 -1.82 -1.22 -8.99
C ARG A 99 -1.65 -2.17 -10.18
N GLU A 100 -1.27 -1.65 -11.34
CA GLU A 100 -1.08 -2.42 -12.56
C GLU A 100 0.06 -3.44 -12.41
N VAL A 101 1.12 -3.08 -11.69
CA VAL A 101 2.21 -3.99 -11.39
C VAL A 101 1.77 -5.03 -10.35
N MET A 102 0.96 -4.65 -9.37
CA MET A 102 0.35 -5.60 -8.42
C MET A 102 -0.59 -6.58 -9.12
N ASP A 103 -1.45 -6.12 -10.03
CA ASP A 103 -2.31 -6.95 -10.87
C ASP A 103 -1.47 -7.96 -11.67
N TYR A 104 -0.38 -7.49 -12.27
CA TYR A 104 0.55 -8.37 -12.98
C TYR A 104 1.17 -9.42 -12.04
N ILE A 105 1.74 -9.00 -10.90
CA ILE A 105 2.38 -9.91 -9.93
C ILE A 105 1.38 -10.95 -9.43
N MET A 106 0.16 -10.53 -9.09
CA MET A 106 -0.89 -11.43 -8.58
C MET A 106 -1.46 -12.34 -9.67
N SER A 107 -1.28 -12.00 -10.96
CA SER A 107 -1.66 -12.87 -12.08
C SER A 107 -0.63 -13.98 -12.38
N LEU A 108 0.57 -13.91 -11.78
CA LEU A 108 1.61 -14.90 -12.00
C LEU A 108 1.29 -16.23 -11.32
N PRO A 109 1.79 -17.37 -11.85
CA PRO A 109 1.75 -18.65 -11.14
C PRO A 109 2.39 -18.55 -9.75
N GLU A 110 1.91 -19.32 -8.77
CA GLU A 110 2.42 -19.27 -7.39
C GLU A 110 3.94 -19.49 -7.29
N ASP A 111 4.52 -20.34 -8.15
CA ASP A 111 5.96 -20.61 -8.18
C ASP A 111 6.77 -19.36 -8.59
N ASP A 112 6.23 -18.57 -9.52
CA ASP A 112 6.83 -17.31 -9.96
C ASP A 112 6.63 -16.21 -8.91
N MET A 113 5.48 -16.19 -8.22
CA MET A 113 5.25 -15.27 -7.09
C MET A 113 6.23 -15.52 -5.95
N ARG A 114 6.52 -16.79 -5.60
CA ARG A 114 7.52 -17.12 -4.57
C ARG A 114 8.91 -16.60 -4.93
N SER A 115 9.28 -16.63 -6.22
CA SER A 115 10.56 -16.09 -6.69
C SER A 115 10.65 -14.57 -6.50
N ILE A 116 9.53 -13.86 -6.65
CA ILE A 116 9.42 -12.42 -6.40
C ILE A 116 9.40 -12.13 -4.91
N ASP A 117 8.65 -12.89 -4.11
CA ASP A 117 8.64 -12.80 -2.64
C ASP A 117 10.06 -12.96 -2.10
N ASP A 118 10.81 -13.97 -2.57
CA ASP A 118 12.20 -14.21 -2.18
C ASP A 118 13.12 -13.06 -2.61
N ALA A 119 12.98 -12.55 -3.84
CA ALA A 119 13.78 -11.42 -4.32
C ALA A 119 13.49 -10.12 -3.54
N CYS A 120 12.23 -9.86 -3.21
CA CYS A 120 11.77 -8.74 -2.39
C CYS A 120 12.25 -8.88 -0.95
N LEU A 121 12.13 -10.06 -0.33
CA LEU A 121 12.62 -10.34 1.02
C LEU A 121 14.14 -10.23 1.12
N ILE A 122 14.89 -10.67 0.12
CA ILE A 122 16.35 -10.49 0.06
C ILE A 122 16.69 -8.99 -0.01
N SER A 123 15.97 -8.23 -0.83
CA SER A 123 16.20 -6.79 -1.00
C SER A 123 15.82 -6.00 0.25
N LEU A 124 14.69 -6.33 0.89
CA LEU A 124 14.26 -5.74 2.16
C LEU A 124 15.18 -6.15 3.31
N ARG A 125 15.66 -7.40 3.41
CA ARG A 125 16.64 -7.77 4.45
C ARG A 125 17.98 -7.06 4.28
N ARG A 126 18.38 -6.75 3.05
CA ARG A 126 19.58 -5.97 2.75
C ARG A 126 19.43 -4.49 3.08
N ASN A 127 18.25 -3.91 2.84
CA ASN A 127 17.99 -2.47 2.99
C ASN A 127 17.31 -2.07 4.32
N CYS A 128 16.64 -3.01 4.99
CA CYS A 128 16.06 -2.88 6.33
C CYS A 128 16.96 -3.51 7.40
N ALA A 129 18.18 -3.93 7.06
CA ALA A 129 19.23 -4.06 8.07
C ALA A 129 19.41 -2.66 8.67
N ILE A 130 18.80 -2.48 9.84
CA ILE A 130 18.90 -1.29 10.68
C ILE A 130 20.39 -0.94 10.74
N VAL A 131 20.76 0.14 10.05
CA VAL A 131 22.05 0.78 10.27
C VAL A 131 21.97 1.28 11.71
N PRO A 132 22.84 0.79 12.63
CA PRO A 132 22.79 1.17 14.03
C PRO A 132 22.96 2.68 14.24
#